data_AF-A0A328TN94-F1
#
_entry.id   AF-A0A328TN94-F1
#
_cell.length_a   1.000
_cell.length_b   1.000
_cell.length_c   1.000
_cell.angle_alpha   90.00
_cell.angle_beta   90.00
_cell.angle_gamma   90.00
#
_symmetry.space_group_name_H-M   'P 1'
#
loop_
_entity.id
_entity.type
_entity.pdbx_description
1 polymer ?
#
loop_
_entity_poly.entity_id
_entity_poly.type
_entity_poly.pdbx_seq_one_letter_code
_entity_poly.pdbx_strand_id
1 'polypeptide(L)' 'MMADGEYTFGTAQAEEMTVVSGSLKVLLPGEAEWKRYALGEVFNVPGYSEFHLQVAESSAYLCHYLKD' A
#
# COMPACT_ATOMS: atom_id res chain seq x y z
N MET A 1 8.77 8.17 -5.03
CA MET A 1 7.60 8.23 -5.94
C MET A 1 7.52 6.91 -6.68
N MET A 2 6.31 6.40 -6.86
CA MET A 2 5.97 5.25 -7.68
C MET A 2 5.41 5.76 -9.02
N ALA A 3 5.84 5.15 -10.12
CA ALA A 3 5.32 5.44 -11.45
C ALA A 3 4.02 4.65 -11.71
N ASP A 4 3.36 4.94 -12.83
CA ASP A 4 2.27 4.10 -13.34
C ASP A 4 2.74 2.65 -13.50
N GLY A 5 1.92 1.70 -13.04
CA GLY A 5 2.21 0.29 -13.13
C GLY A 5 1.59 -0.56 -12.03
N GLU A 6 1.90 -1.85 -12.08
CA GLU A 6 1.50 -2.84 -11.07
C GLU A 6 2.72 -3.35 -10.30
N TYR A 7 2.57 -3.51 -9.00
CA TYR A 7 3.64 -3.86 -8.09
C TYR A 7 3.16 -4.86 -7.04
N THR A 8 4.07 -5.73 -6.61
CA THR A 8 3.85 -6.67 -5.52
C THR A 8 4.91 -6.44 -4.45
N PHE A 9 4.49 -6.35 -3.20
CA PHE A 9 5.36 -6.11 -2.04
C PHE A 9 5.14 -7.18 -0.98
N GLY A 10 6.24 -7.72 -0.46
CA GLY A 10 6.22 -8.58 0.72
C GLY A 10 6.64 -7.80 1.96
N THR A 11 6.05 -8.14 3.11
CA THR A 11 6.36 -7.55 4.41
C THR A 11 7.06 -8.56 5.31
N ALA A 12 8.03 -8.08 6.11
CA ALA A 12 8.62 -8.88 7.19
C ALA A 12 8.03 -8.50 8.56
N GLN A 13 7.60 -7.25 8.73
CA GLN A 13 6.93 -6.71 9.91
C GLN A 13 5.64 -6.04 9.48
N ALA A 14 4.69 -5.84 10.39
CA ALA A 14 3.48 -5.10 10.08
C ALA A 14 3.81 -3.64 9.71
N GLU A 15 3.13 -3.12 8.70
CA GLU A 15 3.36 -1.78 8.14
C GLU A 15 2.07 -0.96 8.16
N GLU A 16 2.20 0.31 8.51
CA GLU A 16 1.17 1.33 8.29
C GLU A 16 1.61 2.20 7.12
N MET A 17 0.75 2.29 6.11
CA MET A 17 1.03 2.95 4.85
C MET A 17 0.11 4.16 4.72
N THR A 18 0.68 5.36 4.65
CA THR A 18 -0.07 6.60 4.40
C THR A 18 0.21 7.10 2.99
N VAL A 19 -0.83 7.35 2.19
CA VAL A 19 -0.64 7.97 0.87
C VAL A 19 -0.33 9.46 1.06
N VAL A 20 0.83 9.91 0.57
CA VAL A 20 1.29 11.31 0.72
C VAL A 20 1.29 12.11 -0.60
N SER A 21 1.04 11.44 -1.73
CA SER A 21 0.77 12.07 -3.03
C SER A 21 0.04 11.09 -3.95
N GLY A 22 -0.84 11.61 -4.82
CA GLY A 22 -1.58 10.81 -5.80
C GLY A 22 -2.54 9.85 -5.12
N SER A 23 -2.53 8.60 -5.60
CA SER A 23 -3.42 7.55 -5.13
C SER A 23 -2.90 6.15 -5.44
N LEU A 24 -3.30 5.18 -4.62
CA LEU A 24 -2.93 3.78 -4.75
C LEU A 24 -4.20 2.93 -4.76
N LYS A 25 -4.27 1.97 -5.68
CA LYS A 25 -5.29 0.91 -5.59
C LYS A 25 -4.59 -0.33 -5.04
N VAL A 26 -5.11 -0.87 -3.94
CA VAL A 26 -4.43 -1.85 -3.10
C VAL A 26 -5.28 -3.11 -2.97
N LEU A 27 -4.66 -4.27 -3.15
CA LEU A 27 -5.23 -5.56 -2.77
C LEU A 27 -4.44 -6.09 -1.56
N LEU A 28 -5.10 -6.13 -0.41
CA LEU A 28 -4.52 -6.59 0.84
C LEU A 28 -4.56 -8.12 0.95
N PRO A 29 -3.70 -8.74 1.77
CA PRO A 29 -3.67 -10.19 1.92
C PRO A 29 -5.04 -10.72 2.36
N GLY A 30 -5.53 -11.74 1.66
CA GLY A 30 -6.81 -12.40 1.97
C GLY A 30 -8.06 -11.64 1.53
N GLU A 31 -7.93 -10.43 0.98
CA GLU A 31 -9.05 -9.71 0.36
C GLU A 31 -9.23 -10.14 -1.10
N ALA A 32 -10.48 -10.11 -1.58
CA ALA A 32 -10.80 -10.38 -2.99
C ALA A 32 -10.93 -9.09 -3.82
N GLU A 33 -11.13 -7.95 -3.15
CA GLU A 33 -11.45 -6.68 -3.80
C GLU A 33 -10.34 -5.65 -3.64
N TRP A 34 -10.05 -4.97 -4.74
CA TRP A 34 -9.13 -3.85 -4.77
C TRP A 34 -9.77 -2.60 -4.15
N LYS A 35 -9.08 -1.99 -3.20
CA LYS A 35 -9.52 -0.76 -2.50
C LYS A 35 -8.64 0.42 -2.92
N ARG A 36 -9.26 1.56 -3.22
CA ARG A 36 -8.52 2.78 -3.57
C ARG A 36 -8.25 3.60 -2.31
N TYR A 37 -7.01 4.05 -2.15
CA TYR A 37 -6.56 4.96 -1.11
C TYR A 37 -6.00 6.23 -1.76
N ALA A 38 -6.54 7.39 -1.41
CA ALA A 38 -6.16 8.71 -1.88
C ALA A 38 -5.27 9.44 -0.88
N LEU A 39 -4.80 10.64 -1.24
CA LEU A 39 -3.98 11.50 -0.37
C LEU A 39 -4.53 11.61 1.06
N GLY A 40 -3.68 11.29 2.03
CA GLY A 40 -3.98 11.33 3.47
C GLY A 40 -4.62 10.07 4.02
N GLU A 41 -5.09 9.15 3.16
CA GLU A 41 -5.66 7.88 3.61
C GLU A 41 -4.58 6.88 3.99
N VAL A 42 -4.94 6.00 4.92
CA VAL A 42 -4.05 5.05 5.57
C VAL A 42 -4.57 3.63 5.38
N PHE A 43 -3.66 2.68 5.18
CA PHE A 43 -3.96 1.26 5.26
C PHE A 43 -2.85 0.51 5.99
N ASN A 44 -3.22 -0.59 6.64
CA ASN A 44 -2.30 -1.43 7.39
C ASN A 44 -2.09 -2.75 6.66
N VAL A 45 -0.85 -3.21 6.62
CA VAL A 45 -0.47 -4.49 6.04
C VAL A 45 0.09 -5.36 7.17
N PRO A 46 -0.44 -6.58 7.39
CA PRO A 46 0.13 -7.52 8.34
C PRO A 46 1.59 -7.85 8.01
N GLY A 47 2.39 -8.19 9.03
CA GLY A 47 3.72 -8.75 8.82
C GLY A 47 3.68 -10.14 8.19
N TYR A 48 4.79 -10.55 7.57
CA TYR A 48 4.92 -11.86 6.91
C TYR A 48 3.81 -12.11 5.87
N SER A 49 3.43 -11.08 5.13
CA SER A 49 2.37 -11.15 4.15
C SER A 49 2.77 -10.46 2.84
N GLU A 50 1.87 -10.48 1.85
CA GLU A 50 2.07 -9.85 0.55
C GLU A 50 0.84 -9.01 0.18
N PHE A 51 1.07 -7.86 -0.44
CA PHE A 51 0.02 -7.01 -0.98
C PHE A 51 0.39 -6.49 -2.37
N HIS A 52 -0.64 -6.14 -3.14
CA HIS A 52 -0.48 -5.67 -4.51
C HIS A 52 -0.92 -4.22 -4.64
N LEU A 53 -0.23 -3.45 -5.47
CA LEU A 53 -0.55 -2.07 -5.82
C LEU A 53 -0.77 -1.94 -7.32
N GLN A 54 -1.85 -1.26 -7.72
CA GLN A 54 -2.01 -0.66 -9.04
C GLN A 54 -1.91 0.86 -8.89
N VAL A 55 -1.03 1.46 -9.67
CA VAL A 55 -0.72 2.89 -9.67
C VAL A 55 -1.07 3.44 -11.05
N ALA A 56 -1.99 4.40 -11.12
CA ALA A 56 -2.46 4.99 -12.38
C ALA A 56 -1.92 6.42 -12.61
N GLU A 57 -1.25 7.00 -11.62
CA GLU A 57 -0.64 8.32 -11.66
C GLU A 57 0.59 8.34 -10.73
N SER A 58 1.50 9.30 -10.90
CA SER A 58 2.67 9.40 -10.03
C SER A 58 2.24 9.56 -8.57
N SER A 59 2.59 8.58 -7.74
CA SER A 59 2.13 8.49 -6.35
C SER A 59 3.29 8.36 -5.37
N ALA A 60 3.05 8.70 -4.11
CA ALA A 60 4.01 8.47 -3.04
C ALA A 60 3.27 8.07 -1.77
N TYR A 61 3.92 7.23 -0.97
CA TYR A 61 3.46 6.85 0.35
C TYR A 61 4.57 7.05 1.38
N LEU A 62 4.18 7.15 2.64
CA LEU A 62 5.02 7.03 3.82
C LEU A 62 4.72 5.68 4.48
N CYS A 63 5.74 4.87 4.68
CA CYS A 63 5.64 3.59 5.39
C CYS A 63 6.21 3.74 6.79
N HIS A 64 5.43 3.33 7.78
CA HIS A 64 5.87 3.16 9.16
C HIS A 64 5.80 1.69 9.55
N TYR A 65 6.92 1.15 10.03
CA TYR A 65 6.93 -0.15 10.67
C TYR A 65 6.24 -0.10 12.03
N LEU A 66 5.24 -0.93 12.21
CA LEU A 66 4.54 -1.09 13.47
C LEU A 66 5.35 -2.05 14.35
N LYS A 67 5.67 -1.60 15.56
CA LYS A 67 6.23 -2.48 16.60
C LYS A 67 5.07 -3.08 17.37
N ASP A 68 5.19 -4.36 17.71
CA ASP A 68 4.32 -5.01 18.69
C ASP A 68 4.31 -4.26 20.03
#